data_AF-A0A9P7W074-F1
#
_entry.id   AF-A0A9P7W074-F1
#
_cell.length_a   1.000
_cell.length_b   1.000
_cell.length_c   1.000
_cell.angle_alpha   90.00
_cell.angle_beta   90.00
_cell.angle_gamma   90.00
#
_symmetry.space_group_name_H-M   'P 1'
#
loop_
_entity.id
_entity.type
_entity.pdbx_description
1 polymer ?
#
loop_
_entity_poly.entity_id
_entity_poly.type
_entity_poly.pdbx_seq_one_letter_code
_entity_poly.pdbx_strand_id
1 'polypeptide(L)'
;VEDTLFRIPKHHLVGKSEALDSMLSLPQGCSAPEGVSDDRPIQLSGIKKIDFERLLQVLHPLDATKSPELSVNGWMSVLALSSLWRMTVRKTAIEHLTGRYLLRTGSFGRKYSVAQWISSGCEELGSRVEVVSLEEGKRVGLSATLKIHHIRESFFTDIANQQRTPESRFILLRYLLSVTSHQIGGEACFS
;
A
#
# COMPACT_ATOMS: atom_id res chain seq x y z
N VAL A 1 -7.34 -7.58 21.81
CA VAL A 1 -6.52 -6.80 20.85
C VAL A 1 -5.90 -5.68 21.65
N GLU A 2 -4.58 -5.68 21.79
CA GLU A 2 -3.91 -4.91 22.85
C GLU A 2 -4.61 -5.19 24.20
N ASP A 3 -4.91 -4.16 24.99
CA ASP A 3 -5.56 -4.26 26.30
C ASP A 3 -7.10 -4.18 26.24
N THR A 4 -7.71 -4.41 25.07
CA THR A 4 -9.16 -4.36 24.88
C THR A 4 -9.73 -5.71 24.43
N LEU A 5 -10.79 -6.15 25.12
CA LEU A 5 -11.57 -7.34 24.79
C LEU A 5 -12.72 -6.97 23.84
N PHE A 6 -12.78 -7.64 22.68
CA PHE A 6 -13.85 -7.48 21.71
C PHE A 6 -14.73 -8.73 21.73
N ARG A 7 -16.03 -8.55 22.02
CA ARG A 7 -17.02 -9.64 21.98
C ARG A 7 -17.75 -9.62 20.64
N ILE A 8 -17.43 -10.58 19.78
CA ILE A 8 -17.99 -10.69 18.42
C ILE A 8 -18.62 -12.07 18.27
N PRO A 9 -19.89 -12.19 17.85
CA PRO A 9 -20.51 -13.48 17.57
C PRO A 9 -19.73 -14.27 16.51
N LYS A 10 -19.47 -15.57 16.73
CA LYS A 10 -18.64 -16.37 15.79
C LYS A 10 -19.13 -16.34 14.34
N HIS A 11 -20.45 -16.42 14.13
CA HIS A 11 -21.06 -16.41 12.78
C HIS A 11 -20.79 -15.13 11.97
N HIS A 12 -20.35 -14.06 12.61
CA HIS A 12 -19.95 -12.82 11.95
C HIS A 12 -18.57 -12.90 11.29
N LEU A 13 -17.68 -13.72 11.84
CA LEU A 13 -16.32 -13.93 11.35
C LEU A 13 -16.23 -15.17 10.45
N VAL A 14 -17.08 -16.17 10.72
CA VAL A 14 -17.13 -17.42 9.97
C VAL A 14 -17.57 -17.15 8.52
N GLY A 15 -16.85 -17.73 7.55
CA GLY A 15 -17.10 -17.59 6.12
C GLY A 15 -16.64 -16.26 5.51
N LYS A 16 -16.09 -15.33 6.31
CA LYS A 16 -15.50 -14.07 5.81
C LYS A 16 -14.03 -14.23 5.41
N SER A 17 -13.38 -15.28 5.90
CA SER A 17 -11.97 -15.58 5.66
C SER A 17 -11.67 -17.02 6.01
N GLU A 18 -11.02 -17.73 5.08
CA GLU A 18 -10.46 -19.06 5.32
C GLU A 18 -9.43 -19.06 6.46
N ALA A 19 -8.67 -17.97 6.62
CA ALA A 19 -7.69 -17.85 7.70
C ALA A 19 -8.36 -17.74 9.07
N LEU A 20 -9.47 -16.99 9.16
CA LEU A 20 -10.27 -16.91 10.39
C LEU A 20 -11.04 -18.20 10.62
N ASP A 21 -11.62 -18.81 9.59
CA ASP A 21 -12.31 -20.09 9.68
C ASP A 21 -11.38 -21.18 10.19
N SER A 22 -10.16 -21.25 9.65
CA SER A 22 -9.11 -22.15 10.11
C SER A 22 -8.77 -21.86 11.57
N MET A 23 -8.45 -20.59 11.91
CA MET A 23 -8.13 -20.19 13.29
C MET A 23 -9.23 -20.56 14.30
N LEU A 24 -10.50 -20.42 13.91
CA LEU A 24 -11.67 -20.73 14.74
C LEU A 24 -12.01 -22.22 14.78
N SER A 25 -11.57 -23.01 13.80
CA SER A 25 -11.86 -24.45 13.66
C SER A 25 -10.71 -25.36 14.07
N LEU A 26 -9.51 -24.83 14.31
CA LEU A 26 -8.35 -25.63 14.72
C LEU A 26 -8.66 -26.36 16.05
N PRO A 27 -8.49 -27.69 16.13
CA PRO A 27 -8.66 -28.43 17.36
C PRO A 27 -7.58 -27.97 18.36
N GLN A 28 -8.01 -27.34 19.45
CA GLN A 28 -7.13 -26.68 20.39
C GLN A 28 -6.51 -27.64 21.42
N GLY A 29 -5.82 -28.69 20.96
CA GLY A 29 -5.05 -29.60 21.83
C GLY A 29 -5.79 -30.09 23.09
N CYS A 30 -5.04 -30.37 24.16
CA CYS A 30 -5.58 -30.82 25.46
C CYS A 30 -6.09 -29.69 26.36
N SER A 31 -6.15 -28.45 25.87
CA SER A 31 -6.60 -27.29 26.67
C SER A 31 -7.97 -26.81 26.19
N ALA A 32 -8.74 -26.18 27.09
CA ALA A 32 -10.05 -25.64 26.73
C ALA A 32 -9.94 -24.64 25.54
N PRO A 33 -10.91 -24.61 24.63
CA PRO A 33 -10.87 -23.76 23.44
C PRO A 33 -10.87 -22.26 23.78
N GLU A 34 -9.88 -21.53 23.28
CA GLU A 34 -9.78 -20.07 23.17
C GLU A 34 -10.94 -19.49 22.36
N GLY A 35 -11.38 -18.30 22.75
CA GLY A 35 -12.51 -17.58 22.14
C GLY A 35 -13.88 -18.11 22.54
N VAL A 36 -13.97 -18.89 23.63
CA VAL A 36 -15.24 -19.41 24.18
C VAL A 36 -15.67 -18.71 25.47
N SER A 37 -14.73 -18.12 26.22
CA SER A 37 -15.01 -17.32 27.42
C SER A 37 -14.15 -16.05 27.47
N ASP A 38 -14.57 -15.08 28.29
CA ASP A 38 -13.80 -13.86 28.54
C ASP A 38 -12.43 -14.15 29.20
N ASP A 39 -12.34 -15.24 29.96
CA ASP A 39 -11.11 -15.69 30.63
C ASP A 39 -10.08 -16.32 29.68
N ARG A 40 -10.52 -16.71 28.46
CA ARG A 40 -9.66 -17.29 27.42
C ARG A 40 -9.96 -16.65 26.06
N PRO A 41 -9.66 -15.36 25.87
CA PRO A 41 -9.89 -14.69 24.59
C PRO A 41 -8.84 -15.10 23.55
N ILE A 42 -9.18 -14.95 22.27
CA ILE A 42 -8.19 -15.08 21.19
C ILE A 42 -7.29 -13.84 21.23
N GLN A 43 -6.00 -14.04 21.53
CA GLN A 43 -5.05 -12.94 21.62
C GLN A 43 -4.47 -12.62 20.24
N LEU A 44 -4.89 -11.48 19.69
CA LEU A 44 -4.33 -10.93 18.46
C LEU A 44 -3.14 -10.03 18.79
N SER A 45 -1.93 -10.57 18.72
CA SER A 45 -0.68 -9.84 18.92
C SER A 45 -0.28 -9.04 17.66
N GLY A 46 0.31 -7.86 17.86
CA GLY A 46 0.78 -7.01 16.76
C GLY A 46 -0.31 -6.24 16.00
N ILE A 47 -1.57 -6.31 16.44
CA ILE A 47 -2.69 -5.56 15.85
C ILE A 47 -3.11 -4.45 16.81
N LYS A 48 -3.16 -3.22 16.31
CA LYS A 48 -3.63 -2.07 17.09
C LYS A 48 -5.14 -2.11 17.26
N LYS A 49 -5.64 -1.72 18.43
CA LYS A 49 -7.08 -1.63 18.74
C LYS A 49 -7.84 -0.85 17.68
N ILE A 50 -7.35 0.34 17.34
CA ILE A 50 -8.01 1.24 16.38
C ILE A 50 -8.12 0.63 14.98
N ASP A 51 -7.13 -0.15 14.56
CA ASP A 51 -7.12 -0.78 13.24
C ASP A 51 -8.17 -1.90 13.18
N PHE A 52 -8.29 -2.66 14.28
CA PHE A 52 -9.31 -3.69 14.41
C PHE A 52 -10.73 -3.11 14.48
N GLU A 53 -10.95 -2.04 15.24
CA GLU A 53 -12.24 -1.33 15.28
C GLU A 53 -12.70 -0.87 13.90
N ARG A 54 -11.78 -0.29 13.11
CA ARG A 54 -12.06 0.14 11.73
C ARG A 54 -12.44 -1.03 10.84
N LEU A 55 -11.79 -2.18 10.98
CA LEU A 55 -12.18 -3.39 10.25
C LEU A 55 -13.59 -3.84 10.65
N LEU A 56 -13.90 -3.87 11.95
CA LEU A 56 -15.22 -4.27 12.44
C LEU A 56 -16.32 -3.33 11.93
N GLN A 57 -16.07 -2.02 11.84
CA GLN A 57 -17.02 -1.07 11.25
C GLN A 57 -17.38 -1.41 9.79
N VAL A 58 -16.44 -1.97 9.02
CA VAL A 58 -16.71 -2.40 7.64
C VAL A 58 -17.37 -3.77 7.56
N LEU A 59 -17.02 -4.69 8.46
CA LEU A 59 -17.62 -6.03 8.50
C LEU A 59 -19.05 -6.02 9.05
N HIS A 60 -19.33 -5.12 10.00
CA HIS A 60 -20.60 -4.95 10.70
C HIS A 60 -20.99 -3.48 10.75
N PRO A 61 -21.41 -2.89 9.62
CA PRO A 61 -22.00 -1.56 9.66
C PRO A 61 -23.28 -1.62 10.50
N LEU A 62 -23.37 -0.73 11.49
CA LEU A 62 -24.58 -0.57 12.32
C LEU A 62 -25.79 -0.22 11.45
N ASP A 63 -25.56 0.53 10.37
CA ASP A 63 -26.53 0.87 9.34
C ASP A 63 -26.11 0.23 8.01
N ALA A 64 -26.77 -0.85 7.59
CA ALA A 64 -26.47 -1.52 6.31
C ALA A 64 -26.70 -0.63 5.06
N THR A 65 -27.38 0.51 5.24
CA THR A 65 -27.65 1.51 4.20
C THR A 65 -26.56 2.57 4.07
N LYS A 66 -25.61 2.64 5.02
CA LYS A 66 -24.53 3.62 5.00
C LYS A 66 -23.20 2.94 4.75
N SER A 67 -22.50 3.39 3.71
CA SER A 67 -21.11 3.05 3.49
C SER A 67 -20.26 3.57 4.66
N PRO A 68 -19.32 2.78 5.21
CA PRO A 68 -18.49 3.23 6.31
C PRO A 68 -17.64 4.45 5.90
N GLU A 69 -17.84 5.57 6.58
CA GLU A 69 -17.08 6.80 6.36
C GLU A 69 -15.73 6.73 7.06
N LEU A 70 -14.79 6.00 6.45
CA LEU A 70 -13.42 5.95 6.93
C LEU A 70 -12.55 6.99 6.23
N SER A 71 -11.58 7.54 6.98
CA SER A 71 -10.48 8.33 6.42
C SER A 71 -9.54 7.45 5.57
N VAL A 72 -8.61 8.06 4.85
CA VAL A 72 -7.56 7.34 4.10
C VAL A 72 -6.81 6.37 5.02
N ASN A 73 -6.36 6.84 6.19
CA ASN A 73 -5.69 5.99 7.17
C ASN A 73 -6.61 4.87 7.68
N GLY A 74 -7.91 5.15 7.79
CA GLY A 74 -8.89 4.14 8.17
C GLY A 74 -8.97 2.99 7.16
N TRP A 75 -9.10 3.32 5.88
CA TRP A 75 -9.08 2.34 4.80
C TRP A 75 -7.74 1.62 4.66
N MET A 76 -6.62 2.27 4.98
CA MET A 76 -5.30 1.62 5.05
C MET A 76 -5.23 0.56 6.15
N SER A 77 -5.81 0.82 7.32
CA SER A 77 -5.95 -0.18 8.40
C SER A 77 -6.77 -1.39 7.94
N VAL A 78 -7.92 -1.12 7.30
CA VAL A 78 -8.81 -2.17 6.75
C VAL A 78 -8.07 -2.98 5.69
N LEU A 79 -7.36 -2.33 4.77
CA LEU A 79 -6.55 -3.01 3.77
C LEU A 79 -5.48 -3.90 4.41
N ALA A 80 -4.78 -3.42 5.44
CA ALA A 80 -3.75 -4.20 6.11
C ALA A 80 -4.30 -5.49 6.74
N LEU A 81 -5.35 -5.38 7.55
CA LEU A 81 -5.92 -6.53 8.25
C LEU A 81 -6.65 -7.49 7.31
N SER A 82 -7.39 -6.95 6.32
CA SER A 82 -8.05 -7.78 5.30
C SER A 82 -7.06 -8.51 4.41
N SER A 83 -5.85 -7.96 4.20
CA SER A 83 -4.78 -8.66 3.50
C SER A 83 -4.16 -9.77 4.35
N LEU A 84 -3.92 -9.49 5.63
CA LEU A 84 -3.38 -10.45 6.59
C LEU A 84 -4.28 -11.69 6.70
N TRP A 85 -5.58 -11.47 6.80
CA TRP A 85 -6.57 -12.54 6.91
C TRP A 85 -7.22 -12.93 5.59
N ARG A 86 -6.72 -12.47 4.43
CA ARG A 86 -7.26 -12.82 3.11
C ARG A 86 -8.78 -12.66 2.98
N MET A 87 -9.32 -11.58 3.55
CA MET A 87 -10.75 -11.29 3.57
C MET A 87 -11.22 -10.69 2.24
N THR A 88 -12.49 -10.91 1.88
CA THR A 88 -13.10 -10.35 0.66
C THR A 88 -13.20 -8.82 0.69
N VAL A 89 -13.37 -8.22 1.87
CA VAL A 89 -13.43 -6.76 2.10
C VAL A 89 -12.17 -6.02 1.63
N ARG A 90 -11.07 -6.76 1.39
CA ARG A 90 -9.86 -6.22 0.78
C ARG A 90 -10.12 -5.51 -0.54
N LYS A 91 -11.05 -6.02 -1.37
CA LYS A 91 -11.41 -5.39 -2.66
C LYS A 91 -12.04 -4.01 -2.45
N THR A 92 -13.00 -3.91 -1.54
CA THR A 92 -13.64 -2.65 -1.16
C THR A 92 -12.64 -1.62 -0.65
N ALA A 93 -11.68 -2.05 0.18
CA ALA A 93 -10.62 -1.16 0.65
C ALA A 93 -9.75 -0.64 -0.52
N ILE A 94 -9.38 -1.51 -1.47
CA ILE A 94 -8.61 -1.09 -2.66
C ILE A 94 -9.41 -0.08 -3.50
N GLU A 95 -10.71 -0.29 -3.72
CA GLU A 95 -11.56 0.62 -4.49
C GLU A 95 -11.61 2.03 -3.85
N HIS A 96 -11.87 2.11 -2.55
CA HIS A 96 -11.90 3.38 -1.82
C HIS A 96 -10.54 4.11 -1.81
N LEU A 97 -9.44 3.36 -1.69
CA LEU A 97 -8.08 3.92 -1.69
C LEU A 97 -7.65 4.38 -3.08
N THR A 98 -8.08 3.67 -4.13
CA THR A 98 -7.80 4.02 -5.54
C THR A 98 -8.52 5.31 -5.92
N GLY A 99 -9.81 5.45 -5.56
CA GLY A 99 -10.60 6.66 -5.85
C GLY A 99 -10.14 7.92 -5.11
N ARG A 100 -9.39 7.78 -4.01
CA ARG A 100 -8.93 8.91 -3.17
C ARG A 100 -7.46 9.31 -3.39
N TYR A 101 -6.89 9.00 -4.55
CA TYR A 101 -5.57 9.50 -4.98
C TYR A 101 -4.35 9.03 -4.16
N LEU A 102 -4.39 7.84 -3.55
CA LEU A 102 -3.19 7.21 -2.96
C LEU A 102 -2.18 6.68 -3.98
N LEU A 103 -2.43 6.92 -5.27
CA LEU A 103 -1.57 6.59 -6.41
C LEU A 103 -0.14 7.13 -6.25
N ARG A 104 0.06 8.20 -5.47
CA ARG A 104 1.36 8.81 -5.21
C ARG A 104 2.36 7.94 -4.43
N THR A 105 1.97 6.72 -4.05
CA THR A 105 2.81 5.85 -3.23
C THR A 105 2.87 4.44 -3.81
N GLY A 106 3.68 4.26 -4.86
CA GLY A 106 4.01 2.94 -5.43
C GLY A 106 4.51 1.91 -4.40
N SER A 107 4.99 2.38 -3.24
CA SER A 107 5.31 1.54 -2.07
C SER A 107 4.14 0.68 -1.58
N PHE A 108 2.91 1.19 -1.60
CA PHE A 108 1.74 0.40 -1.21
C PHE A 108 1.33 -0.62 -2.26
N GLY A 109 1.55 -0.30 -3.54
CA GLY A 109 1.29 -1.22 -4.64
C GLY A 109 2.06 -2.53 -4.49
N ARG A 110 3.35 -2.47 -4.14
CA ARG A 110 4.13 -3.69 -3.82
C ARG A 110 3.72 -4.32 -2.51
N LYS A 111 3.63 -3.55 -1.42
CA LYS A 111 3.31 -4.08 -0.08
C LYS A 111 2.02 -4.88 -0.07
N TYR A 112 1.01 -4.42 -0.80
CA TYR A 112 -0.28 -5.08 -0.87
C TYR A 112 -0.50 -5.83 -2.18
N SER A 113 0.48 -5.99 -3.06
CA SER A 113 0.34 -6.68 -4.36
C SER A 113 -0.83 -6.14 -5.21
N VAL A 114 -0.95 -4.82 -5.32
CA VAL A 114 -1.97 -4.13 -6.12
C VAL A 114 -1.32 -3.58 -7.40
N ALA A 115 -1.44 -4.32 -8.50
CA ALA A 115 -0.74 -4.03 -9.75
C ALA A 115 -1.02 -2.62 -10.31
N GLN A 116 -2.28 -2.16 -10.27
CA GLN A 116 -2.67 -0.83 -10.72
C GLN A 116 -1.90 0.30 -10.02
N TRP A 117 -1.60 0.17 -8.72
CA TRP A 117 -0.85 1.18 -7.96
C TRP A 117 0.64 1.15 -8.29
N ILE A 118 1.17 -0.04 -8.63
CA ILE A 118 2.55 -0.17 -9.11
C ILE A 118 2.67 0.51 -10.48
N SER A 119 1.77 0.21 -11.42
CA SER A 119 1.76 0.81 -12.75
C SER A 119 1.67 2.32 -12.69
N SER A 120 0.72 2.85 -11.89
CA SER A 120 0.54 4.29 -11.73
C SER A 120 1.77 4.97 -11.10
N GLY A 121 2.39 4.34 -10.09
CA GLY A 121 3.65 4.85 -9.52
C GLY A 121 4.80 4.85 -10.52
N CYS A 122 4.91 3.83 -11.38
CA CYS A 122 5.90 3.78 -12.45
C CYS A 122 5.66 4.86 -13.52
N GLU A 123 4.41 5.12 -13.87
CA GLU A 123 4.01 6.17 -14.83
C GLU A 123 4.32 7.57 -14.29
N GLU A 124 4.02 7.84 -13.02
CA GLU A 124 4.39 9.10 -12.34
C GLU A 124 5.92 9.31 -12.34
N LEU A 125 6.68 8.27 -11.98
CA LEU A 125 8.14 8.34 -11.99
C LEU A 125 8.73 8.45 -13.41
N GLY A 126 8.08 7.87 -14.41
CA GLY A 126 8.50 7.95 -15.81
C GLY A 126 8.24 9.31 -16.44
N SER A 127 7.15 9.99 -16.07
CA SER A 127 6.68 11.22 -16.72
C SER A 127 7.25 12.52 -16.15
N ARG A 128 7.73 12.52 -14.90
CA ARG A 128 8.21 13.75 -14.24
C ARG A 128 9.61 14.18 -14.69
N VAL A 129 9.98 15.44 -14.51
CA VAL A 129 11.33 15.94 -14.88
C VAL A 129 12.37 15.61 -13.82
N GLU A 130 11.95 15.50 -12.56
CA GLU A 130 12.81 15.24 -11.41
C GLU A 130 13.40 13.82 -11.44
N VAL A 131 14.65 13.69 -11.03
CA VAL A 131 15.36 12.40 -10.94
C VAL A 131 14.61 11.46 -9.98
N VAL A 132 14.59 10.17 -10.33
CA VAL A 132 14.11 9.13 -9.42
C VAL A 132 15.11 8.98 -8.28
N SER A 133 14.70 9.31 -7.06
CA SER A 133 15.58 9.15 -5.89
C SER A 133 15.83 7.67 -5.58
N LEU A 134 16.92 7.39 -4.87
CA LEU A 134 17.24 6.03 -4.42
C LEU A 134 16.09 5.40 -3.60
N GLU A 135 15.43 6.20 -2.75
CA GLU A 135 14.31 5.72 -1.93
C GLU A 135 13.07 5.40 -2.77
N GLU A 136 12.83 6.10 -3.87
CA GLU A 136 11.78 5.76 -4.83
C GLU A 136 12.15 4.52 -5.64
N GLY A 137 13.41 4.41 -6.07
CA GLY A 137 13.93 3.24 -6.76
C GLY A 137 13.82 1.96 -5.91
N LYS A 138 14.16 2.04 -4.62
CA LYS A 138 13.94 0.95 -3.65
C LYS A 138 12.45 0.58 -3.54
N ARG A 139 11.56 1.58 -3.49
CA ARG A 139 10.11 1.37 -3.39
C ARG A 139 9.52 0.67 -4.61
N VAL A 140 9.95 1.03 -5.82
CA VAL A 140 9.46 0.38 -7.06
C VAL A 140 10.29 -0.82 -7.48
N GLY A 141 11.45 -1.07 -6.87
CA GLY A 141 12.34 -2.20 -7.13
C GLY A 141 13.27 -1.98 -8.32
N LEU A 142 14.41 -2.68 -8.32
CA LEU A 142 15.50 -2.48 -9.28
C LEU A 142 15.07 -2.62 -10.74
N SER A 143 14.38 -3.71 -11.08
CA SER A 143 13.95 -3.96 -12.47
C SER A 143 13.02 -2.86 -13.01
N ALA A 144 12.07 -2.38 -12.19
CA ALA A 144 11.18 -1.29 -12.58
C ALA A 144 11.96 0.04 -12.69
N THR A 145 12.88 0.29 -11.76
CA THR A 145 13.76 1.47 -11.77
C THR A 145 14.57 1.56 -13.06
N LEU A 146 15.22 0.46 -13.46
CA LEU A 146 15.98 0.40 -14.70
C LEU A 146 15.11 0.66 -15.94
N LYS A 147 13.91 0.07 -15.99
CA LYS A 147 12.96 0.32 -17.08
C LYS A 147 12.51 1.79 -17.13
N ILE A 148 12.23 2.39 -15.97
CA ILE A 148 11.88 3.81 -15.87
C ILE A 148 13.03 4.68 -16.37
N HIS A 149 14.26 4.43 -15.95
CA HIS A 149 15.42 5.18 -16.44
C HIS A 149 15.63 5.00 -17.94
N HIS A 150 15.48 3.79 -18.47
CA HIS A 150 15.61 3.53 -19.90
C HIS A 150 14.57 4.29 -20.72
N ILE A 151 13.30 4.30 -20.29
CA ILE A 151 12.24 5.09 -20.94
C ILE A 151 12.58 6.58 -20.91
N ARG A 152 13.05 7.10 -19.76
CA ARG A 152 13.43 8.51 -19.62
C ARG A 152 14.61 8.87 -20.53
N GLU A 153 15.60 8.00 -20.63
CA GLU A 153 16.76 8.18 -21.49
C GLU A 153 16.41 8.12 -22.98
N SER A 154 15.48 7.24 -23.39
CA SER A 154 15.00 7.20 -24.78
C SER A 154 14.25 8.49 -25.13
N PHE A 155 13.37 8.98 -24.25
CA PHE A 155 12.70 10.27 -24.44
C PHE A 155 13.70 11.43 -24.53
N PHE A 156 14.73 11.42 -23.68
CA PHE A 156 15.78 12.43 -23.72
C PHE A 156 16.56 12.40 -25.03
N THR A 157 16.93 11.21 -25.50
CA THR A 157 17.64 11.00 -26.77
C THR A 157 16.80 11.49 -27.96
N ASP A 158 15.50 11.20 -27.94
CA ASP A 158 14.57 11.66 -28.97
C ASP A 158 14.44 13.19 -29.00
N ILE A 159 14.29 13.84 -27.84
CA ILE A 159 14.22 15.30 -27.74
C ILE A 159 15.54 15.94 -28.19
N ALA A 160 16.69 15.35 -27.82
CA ALA A 160 18.00 15.82 -28.23
C ALA A 160 18.21 15.69 -29.75
N ASN A 161 17.74 14.61 -30.37
CA ASN A 161 17.79 14.41 -31.82
C ASN A 161 16.81 15.33 -32.57
N GLN A 162 15.71 15.73 -31.93
CA GLN A 162 14.67 16.59 -32.50
C GLN A 162 14.88 18.09 -32.22
N GLN A 163 16.04 18.52 -31.71
CA GLN A 163 16.41 19.91 -31.29
C GLN A 163 16.05 21.04 -32.29
N ARG A 164 14.76 21.32 -32.48
CA ARG A 164 14.26 22.37 -33.38
C ARG A 164 13.57 23.51 -32.65
N THR A 165 13.15 23.33 -31.39
CA THR A 165 12.41 24.36 -30.65
C THR A 165 13.10 24.79 -29.33
N PRO A 166 12.88 26.04 -28.89
CA PRO A 166 13.38 26.52 -27.60
C PRO A 166 12.84 25.73 -26.40
N GLU A 167 11.60 25.23 -26.43
CA GLU A 167 11.02 24.47 -25.31
C GLU A 167 11.77 23.16 -25.06
N SER A 168 12.14 22.44 -26.13
CA SER A 168 12.95 21.23 -26.03
C SER A 168 14.29 21.48 -25.34
N ARG A 169 14.94 22.61 -25.62
CA ARG A 169 16.20 22.99 -24.96
C ARG A 169 16.03 23.27 -23.47
N PHE A 170 14.94 23.95 -23.09
CA PHE A 170 14.65 24.21 -21.67
C PHE A 170 14.37 22.92 -20.88
N ILE A 171 13.63 21.97 -21.47
CA ILE A 171 13.36 20.67 -20.85
C ILE A 171 14.66 19.88 -20.66
N LEU A 172 15.52 19.83 -21.68
CA LEU A 172 16.83 19.16 -21.63
C LEU A 172 17.73 19.78 -20.55
N LEU A 173 17.83 21.11 -20.49
CA LEU A 173 18.64 21.80 -19.48
C LEU A 173 18.14 21.54 -18.06
N ARG A 174 16.82 21.60 -17.84
CA ARG A 174 16.23 21.31 -16.52
C ARG A 174 16.49 19.86 -16.08
N TYR A 175 16.41 18.90 -17.00
CA TYR A 175 16.73 17.51 -16.71
C TYR A 175 18.22 17.31 -16.41
N LEU A 176 19.13 17.86 -17.22
CA LEU A 176 20.57 17.75 -16.99
C LEU A 176 20.98 18.36 -15.64
N LEU A 177 20.43 19.53 -15.30
CA LEU A 177 20.66 20.16 -14.00
C LEU A 177 20.13 19.33 -12.83
N SER A 178 19.02 18.61 -13.00
CA SER A 178 18.47 17.76 -11.95
C SER A 178 19.34 16.52 -11.70
N VAL A 179 19.92 15.93 -12.76
CA VAL A 179 20.86 14.80 -12.68
C VAL A 179 22.17 15.22 -12.02
N THR A 180 22.80 16.31 -12.47
CA THR A 180 24.09 16.76 -11.93
C THR A 180 23.98 17.22 -10.47
N SER A 181 22.89 17.90 -10.10
CA SER A 181 22.64 18.29 -8.70
C SER A 181 22.50 17.08 -7.78
N HIS A 182 21.93 15.97 -8.28
CA HIS A 182 21.79 14.73 -7.51
C HIS A 182 23.12 13.99 -7.34
N GLN A 183 24.00 14.01 -8.36
CA GLN A 183 25.35 13.43 -8.28
C GLN A 183 26.25 14.22 -7.31
N ILE A 184 26.24 15.54 -7.39
CA ILE A 184 27.09 16.40 -6.53
C ILE A 184 26.64 16.32 -5.06
N GLY A 185 25.33 16.17 -4.80
CA GLY A 185 24.81 15.97 -3.44
C GLY A 185 25.09 14.58 -2.85
N GLY A 186 25.36 13.57 -3.69
CA GLY A 186 25.63 12.20 -3.26
C GLY A 186 27.11 11.93 -2.94
N GLU A 187 28.04 12.72 -3.49
CA GLU A 187 29.48 12.56 -3.25
C GLU A 187 29.95 13.16 -1.92
N ALA A 188 29.13 13.96 -1.23
CA ALA A 188 29.47 14.55 0.07
C ALA A 188 29.46 13.56 1.26
N CYS A 189 29.15 12.28 1.04
CA CYS A 189 29.10 11.25 2.10
C CYS A 189 30.20 10.18 2.02
N PHE A 190 31.22 10.35 1.17
CA PHE A 190 32.41 9.51 1.17
C PHE A 190 33.63 10.33 1.62
N SER A 191 33.73 10.58 2.93
CA SER A 191 34.96 10.99 3.63
C SER A 191 34.91 10.49 5.06
#